data_AF-A0A957L022-F1
#
_entry.id   AF-A0A957L022-F1
#
_cell.length_a   1.000
_cell.length_b   1.000
_cell.length_c   1.000
_cell.angle_alpha   90.00
_cell.angle_beta   90.00
_cell.angle_gamma   90.00
#
_symmetry.space_group_name_H-M   'P 1'
#
loop_
_entity.id
_entity.type
_entity.pdbx_description
1 polymer ?
#
loop_
_entity_poly.entity_id
_entity_poly.type
_entity_poly.pdbx_seq_one_letter_code
_entity_poly.pdbx_strand_id
1 'polypeptide(L)'
;MFLLEWSANDLLLMVVAAAAIIGTVLWLVPGAVVTHKDSYTEAEIHAYDQHIPRYFLAAALALLLGGLHIMVKNLPGFWTWLWQAGYGGHLFRDLANSHIIIVGGGTVLLTGLTWYLLPRFVNRPLYSTALASASLWFTVIGVFGFYLAWLILGLVEGAMVRQGWEYQAAKEAIGSWHTVPTRITSTIMGVGYWTYVLNVLLTAWVGRHVRVKPYGYLTKFSVVSALALFIGTVQGVLQVLPANADWIHAAGKFGQYVDPISHA
;
A
#
# COMPACT_ATOMS: atom_id res chain seq x y z
N MET A 1 -15.33 18.28 22.13
CA MET A 1 -16.21 17.76 21.06
C MET A 1 -16.03 18.69 19.86
N PHE A 2 -15.01 18.46 19.05
CA PHE A 2 -14.80 19.20 17.80
C PHE A 2 -15.50 18.43 16.69
N LEU A 3 -16.70 18.87 16.33
CA LEU A 3 -17.34 18.43 15.09
C LEU A 3 -16.55 19.08 13.96
N LEU A 4 -15.91 18.27 13.12
CA LEU A 4 -15.21 18.74 11.92
C LEU A 4 -16.19 19.48 11.00
N GLU A 5 -16.01 20.78 10.84
CA GLU A 5 -16.58 21.50 9.71
C GLU A 5 -15.70 21.21 8.50
N TRP A 6 -16.04 20.16 7.75
CA TRP A 6 -15.49 19.98 6.41
C TRP A 6 -15.99 21.13 5.55
N SER A 7 -15.08 21.91 4.97
CA SER A 7 -15.51 22.95 4.06
C SER A 7 -16.09 22.30 2.79
N ALA A 8 -16.98 23.02 2.10
CA ALA A 8 -17.49 22.57 0.79
C ALA A 8 -16.35 22.32 -0.21
N ASN A 9 -15.23 23.06 -0.08
CA ASN A 9 -14.04 22.89 -0.90
C ASN A 9 -13.32 21.56 -0.60
N ASP A 10 -13.21 21.18 0.68
CA ASP A 10 -12.59 19.90 1.06
C ASP A 10 -13.39 18.71 0.52
N LEU A 11 -14.72 18.78 0.64
CA LEU A 11 -15.61 17.76 0.09
C LEU A 11 -15.51 17.68 -1.44
N LEU A 12 -15.46 18.83 -2.12
CA LEU A 12 -15.30 18.89 -3.57
C LEU A 12 -13.96 18.28 -4.01
N LEU A 13 -12.87 18.62 -3.34
CA LEU A 13 -11.54 18.06 -3.63
C LEU A 13 -11.51 16.54 -3.43
N MET A 14 -12.14 16.03 -2.37
CA MET A 14 -12.27 14.58 -2.16
C MET A 14 -13.04 13.91 -3.28
N VAL A 15 -14.18 14.49 -3.69
CA VAL A 15 -15.01 13.93 -4.78
C VAL A 15 -14.25 13.93 -6.10
N VAL A 16 -13.55 15.01 -6.42
CA VAL A 16 -12.72 15.10 -7.64
C VAL A 16 -11.57 14.08 -7.60
N ALA A 17 -10.88 13.96 -6.46
CA ALA A 17 -9.82 12.98 -6.29
C ALA A 17 -10.33 11.54 -6.42
N ALA A 18 -11.47 11.23 -5.79
CA ALA A 18 -12.11 9.92 -5.90
C ALA A 18 -12.54 9.63 -7.35
N ALA A 19 -13.15 10.60 -8.03
CA ALA A 19 -13.53 10.47 -9.43
C ALA A 19 -12.31 10.26 -10.35
N ALA A 20 -11.19 10.95 -10.10
CA ALA A 20 -9.95 10.77 -10.85
C ALA A 20 -9.34 9.38 -10.64
N ILE A 21 -9.33 8.89 -9.40
CA ILE A 21 -8.87 7.53 -9.06
C ILE A 21 -9.76 6.48 -9.75
N ILE A 22 -11.08 6.59 -9.59
CA ILE A 22 -12.05 5.69 -10.22
C ILE A 22 -11.89 5.73 -11.74
N GLY A 23 -11.81 6.93 -12.33
CA GLY A 23 -11.61 7.13 -13.76
C GLY A 23 -10.32 6.45 -14.27
N THR A 24 -9.22 6.58 -13.54
CA THR A 24 -7.94 5.93 -13.89
C THR A 24 -8.05 4.41 -13.80
N VAL A 25 -8.67 3.88 -12.74
CA VAL A 25 -8.87 2.43 -12.60
C VAL A 25 -9.77 1.90 -13.71
N LEU A 26 -10.90 2.56 -13.99
CA LEU A 26 -11.83 2.18 -15.05
C LEU A 26 -11.18 2.26 -16.44
N TRP A 27 -10.29 3.23 -16.66
CA TRP A 27 -9.52 3.32 -17.91
C TRP A 27 -8.52 2.15 -18.07
N LEU A 28 -7.95 1.65 -16.98
CA LEU A 28 -7.04 0.50 -16.98
C LEU A 28 -7.75 -0.86 -17.08
N VAL A 29 -9.06 -0.90 -16.80
CA VAL A 29 -9.90 -2.08 -17.00
C VAL A 29 -10.19 -2.17 -18.51
N PRO A 30 -9.68 -3.20 -19.23
CA PRO A 30 -10.05 -3.39 -20.62
C PRO A 30 -11.57 -3.46 -20.73
N GLY A 31 -12.14 -2.72 -21.69
CA GLY A 31 -13.58 -2.65 -21.92
C GLY A 31 -14.22 -4.02 -22.14
N ALA A 32 -15.56 -4.07 -22.15
CA ALA A 32 -16.43 -5.26 -22.09
C ALA A 32 -16.19 -6.40 -23.12
N VAL A 33 -15.14 -6.34 -23.94
CA VAL A 33 -14.79 -7.31 -24.99
C VAL A 33 -13.70 -8.28 -24.49
N VAL A 34 -13.82 -8.80 -23.27
CA VAL A 34 -13.03 -9.97 -22.87
C VAL A 34 -13.78 -11.21 -23.35
N THR A 35 -13.39 -11.75 -24.51
CA THR A 35 -13.99 -12.97 -25.07
C THR A 35 -13.86 -14.11 -24.07
N HIS A 36 -15.01 -14.59 -23.58
CA HIS A 36 -15.08 -15.71 -22.65
C HIS A 36 -14.82 -17.01 -23.41
N LYS A 37 -13.61 -17.56 -23.27
CA LYS A 37 -13.28 -18.92 -23.69
C LYS A 37 -13.52 -19.90 -22.54
N ASP A 38 -13.97 -21.10 -22.87
CA ASP A 38 -14.14 -22.22 -21.93
C ASP A 38 -12.81 -22.95 -21.64
N SER A 39 -11.80 -22.70 -22.48
CA SER A 39 -10.45 -23.25 -22.42
C SER A 39 -9.41 -22.24 -22.95
N TYR A 40 -8.18 -22.35 -22.44
CA TYR A 40 -7.05 -21.49 -22.83
C TYR A 40 -5.82 -22.36 -23.08
N THR A 41 -4.94 -21.88 -23.95
CA THR A 41 -3.64 -22.52 -24.20
C THR A 41 -2.65 -22.21 -23.08
N GLU A 42 -1.64 -23.07 -22.90
CA GLU A 42 -0.53 -22.83 -21.96
C GLU A 42 0.15 -21.48 -22.22
N ALA A 43 0.38 -21.12 -23.49
CA ALA A 43 0.98 -19.83 -23.83
C ALA A 43 0.14 -18.64 -23.36
N GLU A 44 -1.19 -18.72 -23.43
CA GLU A 44 -2.08 -17.67 -22.91
C GLU A 44 -2.02 -17.60 -21.38
N ILE A 45 -2.04 -18.74 -20.68
CA ILE A 45 -1.98 -18.80 -19.20
C ILE A 45 -0.67 -18.17 -18.70
N HIS A 46 0.43 -18.39 -19.42
CA HIS A 46 1.77 -17.93 -19.08
C HIS A 46 2.12 -16.54 -19.63
N ALA A 47 1.19 -15.83 -20.28
CA ALA A 47 1.47 -14.60 -21.02
C ALA A 47 2.10 -13.47 -20.17
N TYR A 48 1.90 -13.48 -18.84
CA TYR A 48 2.45 -12.47 -17.93
C TYR A 48 3.76 -12.88 -17.25
N ASP A 49 4.21 -14.13 -17.38
CA ASP A 49 5.34 -14.68 -16.62
C ASP A 49 6.64 -13.87 -16.82
N GLN A 50 6.87 -13.33 -18.02
CA GLN A 50 8.05 -12.51 -18.33
C GLN A 50 8.19 -11.24 -17.47
N HIS A 51 7.09 -10.75 -16.88
CA HIS A 51 7.11 -9.55 -16.05
C HIS A 51 7.34 -9.85 -14.56
N ILE A 52 7.16 -11.10 -14.15
CA ILE A 52 7.25 -11.54 -12.76
C ILE A 52 8.61 -11.21 -12.11
N PRO A 53 9.77 -11.38 -12.79
CA PRO A 53 11.06 -11.01 -12.20
C PRO A 53 11.13 -9.57 -11.68
N ARG A 54 10.37 -8.62 -12.25
CA ARG A 54 10.33 -7.22 -11.79
C ARG A 54 9.81 -7.09 -10.35
N TYR A 55 8.84 -7.92 -9.97
CA TYR A 55 8.29 -7.95 -8.61
C TYR A 55 9.35 -8.45 -7.62
N PHE A 56 10.05 -9.54 -7.97
CA PHE A 56 11.12 -10.09 -7.14
C PHE A 56 12.28 -9.12 -6.97
N LEU A 57 12.68 -8.42 -8.04
CA LEU A 57 13.73 -7.41 -7.97
C LEU A 57 13.33 -6.20 -7.10
N ALA A 58 12.11 -5.68 -7.27
CA ALA A 58 11.59 -4.60 -6.44
C ALA A 58 11.51 -5.01 -4.96
N ALA A 59 11.00 -6.21 -4.68
CA ALA A 59 10.93 -6.77 -3.34
C ALA A 59 12.31 -6.97 -2.71
N ALA A 60 13.27 -7.53 -3.47
CA ALA A 60 14.64 -7.71 -3.01
C ALA A 60 15.31 -6.38 -2.68
N LEU A 61 15.12 -5.36 -3.53
CA LEU A 61 15.62 -4.00 -3.25
C LEU A 61 15.00 -3.44 -1.97
N ALA A 62 13.69 -3.55 -1.80
CA ALA A 62 13.00 -3.05 -0.62
C ALA A 62 13.45 -3.77 0.67
N LEU A 63 13.64 -5.09 0.63
CA LEU A 63 14.17 -5.87 1.75
C LEU A 63 15.63 -5.50 2.07
N LEU A 64 16.46 -5.26 1.05
CA LEU A 64 17.83 -4.80 1.24
C LEU A 64 17.84 -3.43 1.92
N LEU A 65 17.06 -2.47 1.42
CA LEU A 65 16.95 -1.13 2.01
C LEU A 65 16.41 -1.18 3.43
N GLY A 66 15.38 -2.00 3.68
CA GLY A 66 14.84 -2.23 5.02
C GLY A 66 15.87 -2.85 5.97
N GLY A 67 16.65 -3.83 5.51
CA GLY A 67 17.73 -4.43 6.28
C GLY A 67 18.82 -3.41 6.65
N LEU A 68 19.26 -2.60 5.68
CA LEU A 68 20.23 -1.52 5.93
C LEU A 68 19.65 -0.47 6.89
N HIS A 69 18.38 -0.12 6.74
CA HIS A 69 17.71 0.79 7.66
C HIS A 69 17.64 0.23 9.09
N ILE A 70 17.35 -1.06 9.27
CA ILE A 70 17.42 -1.72 10.57
C ILE A 70 18.83 -1.59 11.18
N MET A 71 19.89 -1.78 10.39
CA MET A 71 21.26 -1.60 10.88
C MET A 71 21.50 -0.16 11.35
N VAL A 72 21.14 0.82 10.52
CA VAL A 72 21.35 2.25 10.81
C VAL A 72 20.58 2.68 12.04
N LYS A 73 19.26 2.42 12.11
CA LYS A 73 18.38 2.89 13.20
C LYS A 73 18.72 2.29 14.57
N ASN A 74 19.49 1.20 14.61
CA ASN A 74 19.92 0.52 15.84
C ASN A 74 21.35 0.86 16.26
N LEU A 75 22.06 1.76 15.58
CA LEU A 75 23.35 2.26 16.06
C LEU A 75 23.17 2.94 17.44
N PRO A 76 23.96 2.63 18.48
CA PRO A 76 23.66 3.02 19.88
C PRO A 76 23.34 4.51 20.08
N GLY A 77 24.15 5.40 19.49
CA GLY A 77 23.93 6.85 19.57
C GLY A 77 22.70 7.32 18.79
N PHE A 78 22.47 6.75 17.61
CA PHE A 78 21.36 7.14 16.75
C PHE A 78 20.02 6.57 17.23
N TRP A 79 20.00 5.34 17.73
CA TRP A 79 18.84 4.75 18.41
C TRP A 79 18.38 5.61 19.59
N THR A 80 19.34 6.05 20.42
CA THR A 80 19.04 6.92 21.57
C THR A 80 18.50 8.27 21.10
N TRP A 81 19.07 8.80 20.02
CA TRP A 81 18.60 10.03 19.40
C TRP A 81 17.15 9.90 18.92
N LEU A 82 16.84 8.82 18.20
CA LEU A 82 15.49 8.51 17.70
C LEU A 82 14.49 8.33 18.85
N TRP A 83 14.91 7.70 19.95
CA TRP A 83 14.04 7.56 21.13
C TRP A 83 13.69 8.92 21.74
N GLN A 84 14.68 9.79 21.89
CA GLN A 84 14.50 11.15 22.43
C GLN A 84 13.74 12.08 21.47
N ALA A 85 13.71 11.76 20.17
CA ALA A 85 12.95 12.47 19.15
C ALA A 85 11.43 12.18 19.19
N GLY A 86 10.95 11.36 20.12
CA GLY A 86 9.52 11.12 20.33
C GLY A 86 8.84 10.49 19.11
N TYR A 87 7.67 11.01 18.73
CA TYR A 87 6.92 10.47 17.58
C TYR A 87 7.63 10.68 16.25
N GLY A 88 8.40 11.77 16.06
CA GLY A 88 9.24 11.94 14.88
C GLY A 88 10.25 10.79 14.72
N GLY A 89 10.86 10.37 15.82
CA GLY A 89 11.71 9.18 15.83
C GLY A 89 10.96 7.88 15.51
N HIS A 90 9.69 7.75 15.93
CA HIS A 90 8.82 6.63 15.57
C HIS A 90 8.49 6.58 14.07
N LEU A 91 8.27 7.73 13.42
CA LEU A 91 8.09 7.83 11.97
C LEU A 91 9.27 7.22 11.21
N PHE A 92 10.48 7.62 11.60
CA PHE A 92 11.72 7.10 11.00
C PHE A 92 11.91 5.61 11.34
N ARG A 93 11.92 5.27 12.64
CA ARG A 93 12.32 3.93 13.10
C ARG A 93 11.33 2.86 12.70
N ASP A 94 10.04 3.13 12.87
CA ASP A 94 9.01 2.09 12.84
C ASP A 94 8.15 2.22 11.59
N LEU A 95 7.54 3.39 11.32
CA LEU A 95 6.64 3.53 10.16
C LEU A 95 7.38 3.33 8.85
N ALA A 96 8.47 4.08 8.61
CA ALA A 96 9.24 3.96 7.37
C ALA A 96 9.78 2.54 7.19
N ASN A 97 10.38 1.96 8.23
CA ASN A 97 11.00 0.64 8.17
C ASN A 97 9.97 -0.48 7.93
N SER A 98 8.84 -0.47 8.64
CA SER A 98 7.80 -1.49 8.48
C SER A 98 7.20 -1.45 7.08
N HIS A 99 6.94 -0.26 6.53
CA HIS A 99 6.37 -0.15 5.19
C HIS A 99 7.34 -0.65 4.11
N ILE A 100 8.63 -0.27 4.16
CA ILE A 100 9.56 -0.74 3.12
C ILE A 100 9.76 -2.26 3.18
N ILE A 101 9.75 -2.88 4.37
CA ILE A 101 9.92 -4.34 4.51
C ILE A 101 8.62 -5.09 4.19
N ILE A 102 7.52 -4.75 4.86
CA ILE A 102 6.27 -5.49 4.77
C ILE A 102 5.60 -5.21 3.42
N VAL A 103 5.39 -3.94 3.07
CA VAL A 103 4.76 -3.59 1.80
C VAL A 103 5.74 -3.76 0.65
N GLY A 104 6.89 -3.08 0.72
CA GLY A 104 7.86 -3.06 -0.37
C GLY A 104 8.47 -4.43 -0.64
N GLY A 105 8.79 -5.19 0.40
CA GLY A 105 9.29 -6.56 0.32
C GLY A 105 8.17 -7.59 0.21
N GLY A 106 7.42 -7.77 1.31
CA GLY A 106 6.42 -8.83 1.45
C GLY A 106 5.27 -8.75 0.44
N THR A 107 4.54 -7.64 0.41
CA THR A 107 3.34 -7.47 -0.42
C THR A 107 3.68 -7.50 -1.91
N VAL A 108 4.74 -6.82 -2.34
CA VAL A 108 5.19 -6.86 -3.75
C VAL A 108 5.62 -8.28 -4.16
N LEU A 109 6.34 -9.00 -3.30
CA LEU A 109 6.72 -10.40 -3.54
C LEU A 109 5.48 -11.30 -3.69
N LEU A 110 4.55 -11.24 -2.74
CA LEU A 110 3.31 -12.02 -2.76
C LEU A 110 2.42 -11.67 -3.95
N THR A 111 2.45 -10.41 -4.39
CA THR A 111 1.76 -9.98 -5.61
C THR A 111 2.35 -10.66 -6.85
N GLY A 112 3.68 -10.66 -6.99
CA GLY A 112 4.35 -11.38 -8.07
C GLY A 112 4.06 -12.88 -8.08
N LEU A 113 4.07 -13.51 -6.89
CA LEU A 113 3.66 -14.91 -6.73
C LEU A 113 2.19 -15.14 -7.10
N THR A 114 1.30 -14.21 -6.75
CA THR A 114 -0.11 -14.29 -7.14
C THR A 114 -0.26 -14.24 -8.66
N TRP A 115 0.48 -13.38 -9.35
CA TRP A 115 0.47 -13.30 -10.82
C TRP A 115 1.03 -14.54 -11.51
N TYR A 116 1.94 -15.26 -10.85
CA TYR A 116 2.36 -16.58 -11.30
C TYR A 116 1.25 -17.63 -11.09
N LEU A 117 0.74 -17.70 -9.86
CA LEU A 117 -0.07 -18.83 -9.41
C LEU A 117 -1.53 -18.73 -9.85
N LEU A 118 -2.13 -17.54 -9.80
CA LEU A 118 -3.56 -17.34 -10.05
C LEU A 118 -3.98 -17.81 -11.46
N PRO A 119 -3.25 -17.50 -12.56
CA PRO A 119 -3.59 -18.02 -13.88
C PRO A 119 -3.64 -19.54 -13.95
N ARG A 120 -2.72 -20.21 -13.24
CA ARG A 120 -2.60 -21.68 -13.16
C ARG A 120 -3.71 -22.29 -12.30
N PHE A 121 -4.14 -21.60 -11.24
CA PHE A 121 -5.25 -22.05 -10.40
C PHE A 121 -6.59 -21.99 -11.13
N VAL A 122 -6.83 -20.88 -11.82
CA VAL A 122 -8.08 -20.61 -12.54
C VAL A 122 -8.07 -21.22 -13.94
N ASN A 123 -6.90 -21.67 -14.42
CA ASN A 123 -6.65 -22.22 -15.75
C ASN A 123 -7.04 -21.23 -16.87
N ARG A 124 -6.64 -19.97 -16.71
CA ARG A 124 -6.83 -18.88 -17.69
C ARG A 124 -5.81 -17.76 -17.48
N PRO A 125 -5.52 -16.91 -18.48
CA PRO A 125 -4.76 -15.68 -18.28
C PRO A 125 -5.39 -14.77 -17.21
N LEU A 126 -4.56 -13.88 -16.65
CA LEU A 126 -5.04 -12.75 -15.85
C LEU A 126 -6.09 -11.95 -16.63
N TYR A 127 -7.04 -11.35 -15.91
CA TYR A 127 -8.07 -10.51 -16.53
C TYR A 127 -7.46 -9.31 -17.28
N SER A 128 -6.51 -8.61 -16.66
CA SER A 128 -5.81 -7.49 -17.29
C SER A 128 -4.33 -7.47 -16.92
N THR A 129 -3.46 -7.51 -17.93
CA THR A 129 -2.02 -7.32 -17.77
C THR A 129 -1.68 -5.86 -17.43
N ALA A 130 -2.52 -4.90 -17.88
CA ALA A 130 -2.40 -3.49 -17.54
C ALA A 130 -2.68 -3.24 -16.05
N LEU A 131 -3.73 -3.85 -15.48
CA LEU A 131 -3.99 -3.76 -14.03
C LEU A 131 -2.87 -4.40 -13.21
N ALA A 132 -2.34 -5.54 -13.65
CA ALA A 132 -1.18 -6.15 -13.00
C ALA A 132 0.04 -5.21 -13.03
N SER A 133 0.36 -4.63 -14.19
CA SER A 133 1.48 -3.70 -14.31
C SER A 133 1.27 -2.40 -13.52
N ALA A 134 0.06 -1.85 -13.52
CA ALA A 134 -0.29 -0.67 -12.75
C ALA A 134 -0.16 -0.94 -11.24
N SER A 135 -0.63 -2.11 -10.80
CA SER A 135 -0.50 -2.55 -9.41
C SER A 135 0.97 -2.55 -8.96
N LEU A 136 1.88 -3.11 -9.76
CA LEU A 136 3.32 -3.07 -9.45
C LEU A 136 3.82 -1.63 -9.31
N TRP A 137 3.64 -0.82 -10.34
CA TRP A 137 4.27 0.50 -10.39
C TRP A 137 3.70 1.46 -9.35
N PHE A 138 2.38 1.47 -9.16
CA PHE A 138 1.76 2.29 -8.13
C PHE A 138 2.15 1.82 -6.73
N THR A 139 2.21 0.51 -6.47
CA THR A 139 2.67 0.01 -5.16
C THR A 139 4.14 0.39 -4.92
N VAL A 140 5.03 0.18 -5.89
CA VAL A 140 6.47 0.49 -5.76
C VAL A 140 6.71 1.99 -5.62
N ILE A 141 6.15 2.82 -6.50
CA ILE A 141 6.31 4.28 -6.42
C ILE A 141 5.73 4.80 -5.10
N GLY A 142 4.54 4.31 -4.73
CA GLY A 142 3.87 4.68 -3.49
C GLY A 142 4.69 4.33 -2.26
N VAL A 143 5.13 3.07 -2.11
CA VAL A 143 5.87 2.62 -0.91
C VAL A 143 7.26 3.27 -0.80
N PHE A 144 7.99 3.43 -1.91
CA PHE A 144 9.31 4.08 -1.87
C PHE A 144 9.18 5.58 -1.59
N GLY A 145 8.17 6.24 -2.16
CA GLY A 145 7.86 7.63 -1.84
C GLY A 145 7.44 7.82 -0.38
N PHE A 146 6.58 6.93 0.13
CA PHE A 146 6.11 6.96 1.51
C PHE A 146 7.25 6.70 2.49
N TYR A 147 8.11 5.73 2.18
CA TYR A 147 9.35 5.45 2.91
C TYR A 147 10.24 6.70 3.01
N LEU A 148 10.51 7.36 1.88
CA LEU A 148 11.36 8.56 1.86
C LEU A 148 10.73 9.73 2.63
N ALA A 149 9.41 9.92 2.47
CA ALA A 149 8.68 10.95 3.20
C ALA A 149 8.84 10.77 4.72
N TRP A 150 8.65 9.55 5.24
CA TRP A 150 8.80 9.28 6.67
C TRP A 150 10.22 9.34 7.18
N LEU A 151 11.22 8.98 6.38
CA LEU A 151 12.61 9.19 6.76
C LEU A 151 12.90 10.68 6.97
N ILE A 152 12.52 11.51 6.00
CA ILE A 152 12.82 12.95 6.04
C ILE A 152 12.01 13.61 7.17
N LEU A 153 10.70 13.39 7.20
CA LEU A 153 9.82 13.97 8.22
C LEU A 153 10.18 13.51 9.61
N GLY A 154 10.50 12.22 9.79
CA GLY A 154 10.91 11.69 11.09
C GLY A 154 12.20 12.33 11.62
N LEU A 155 13.17 12.61 10.75
CA LEU A 155 14.38 13.34 11.13
C LEU A 155 14.11 14.81 11.43
N VAL A 156 13.31 15.49 10.59
CA VAL A 156 13.02 16.93 10.73
C VAL A 156 12.16 17.20 11.97
N GLU A 157 11.01 16.54 12.08
CA GLU A 157 10.11 16.67 13.23
C GLU A 157 10.80 16.18 14.51
N GLY A 158 11.58 15.10 14.41
CA GLY A 158 12.38 14.60 15.52
C GLY A 158 13.42 15.59 16.03
N ALA A 159 14.09 16.31 15.13
CA ALA A 159 15.03 17.35 15.49
C ALA A 159 14.35 18.54 16.20
N MET A 160 13.14 18.93 15.76
CA MET A 160 12.35 19.98 16.41
C MET A 160 11.92 19.56 17.81
N VAL A 161 11.43 18.34 17.98
CA VAL A 161 11.06 17.79 19.30
C VAL A 161 12.24 17.83 20.26
N ARG A 162 13.44 17.48 19.79
CA ARG A 162 14.67 17.58 20.60
C ARG A 162 15.05 19.01 21.00
N GLN A 163 14.58 20.02 20.27
CA GLN A 163 14.76 21.43 20.61
C GLN A 163 13.68 21.92 21.60
N GLY A 164 12.85 21.02 22.13
CA GLY A 164 11.83 21.32 23.15
C GLY A 164 10.44 21.56 22.58
N TRP A 165 10.22 21.31 21.28
CA TRP A 165 8.90 21.42 20.69
C TRP A 165 8.02 20.24 21.10
N GLU A 166 6.74 20.49 21.30
CA GLU A 166 5.76 19.42 21.29
C GLU A 166 5.63 18.85 19.87
N TYR A 167 5.36 17.55 19.74
CA TYR A 167 5.25 16.90 18.45
C TYR A 167 4.17 17.52 17.55
N GLN A 168 3.00 17.82 18.11
CA GLN A 168 1.92 18.43 17.33
C GLN A 168 2.31 19.82 16.81
N ALA A 169 2.93 20.65 17.65
CA ALA A 169 3.46 21.94 17.23
C ALA A 169 4.52 21.80 16.12
N ALA A 170 5.40 20.79 16.19
CA ALA A 170 6.38 20.52 15.15
C ALA A 170 5.69 20.13 13.83
N LYS A 171 4.72 19.21 13.88
CA LYS A 171 3.95 18.77 12.70
C LYS A 171 3.16 19.93 12.08
N GLU A 172 2.51 20.77 12.89
CA GLU A 172 1.78 21.95 12.42
C GLU A 172 2.71 22.97 11.76
N ALA A 173 3.90 23.21 12.32
CA ALA A 173 4.89 24.11 11.75
C ALA A 173 5.44 23.61 10.40
N ILE A 174 5.57 22.29 10.21
CA ILE A 174 5.91 21.71 8.90
C ILE A 174 4.71 21.79 7.93
N GLY A 175 3.49 21.64 8.45
CA GLY A 175 2.24 21.88 7.74
C GLY A 175 2.11 21.06 6.45
N SER A 176 2.02 21.75 5.31
CA SER A 176 1.84 21.12 4.00
C SER A 176 3.00 20.21 3.59
N TRP A 177 4.23 20.46 4.07
CA TRP A 177 5.38 19.61 3.77
C TRP A 177 5.31 18.23 4.43
N HIS A 178 4.56 18.08 5.51
CA HIS A 178 4.22 16.79 6.10
C HIS A 178 3.08 16.15 5.32
N THR A 179 2.02 16.92 5.12
CA THR A 179 0.71 16.42 4.70
C THR A 179 0.67 16.02 3.23
N VAL A 180 1.29 16.81 2.35
CA VAL A 180 1.21 16.57 0.89
C VAL A 180 1.99 15.32 0.46
N PRO A 181 3.27 15.13 0.83
CA PRO A 181 4.02 13.96 0.39
C PRO A 181 3.43 12.65 0.94
N THR A 182 3.03 12.64 2.21
CA THR A 182 2.46 11.44 2.86
C THR A 182 1.12 11.05 2.24
N ARG A 183 0.22 12.01 1.97
CA ARG A 183 -1.07 11.73 1.32
C ARG A 183 -0.92 11.28 -0.13
N ILE A 184 -0.05 11.92 -0.91
CA ILE A 184 0.15 11.55 -2.32
C ILE A 184 0.71 10.14 -2.41
N THR A 185 1.78 9.85 -1.67
CA THR A 185 2.48 8.56 -1.76
C THR A 185 1.64 7.41 -1.22
N SER A 186 0.90 7.61 -0.12
CA SER A 186 -0.07 6.62 0.38
C SER A 186 -1.24 6.39 -0.58
N THR A 187 -1.74 7.44 -1.24
CA THR A 187 -2.82 7.30 -2.24
C THR A 187 -2.34 6.50 -3.44
N ILE A 188 -1.16 6.82 -3.99
CA ILE A 188 -0.56 6.07 -5.10
C ILE A 188 -0.42 4.59 -4.71
N MET A 189 0.11 4.31 -3.51
CA MET A 189 0.22 2.94 -3.00
C MET A 189 -1.14 2.24 -2.90
N GLY A 190 -2.15 2.91 -2.35
CA GLY A 190 -3.52 2.38 -2.21
C GLY A 190 -4.17 2.03 -3.55
N VAL A 191 -3.97 2.86 -4.59
CA VAL A 191 -4.42 2.55 -5.96
C VAL A 191 -3.71 1.30 -6.50
N GLY A 192 -2.42 1.12 -6.19
CA GLY A 192 -1.68 -0.10 -6.52
C GLY A 192 -2.29 -1.37 -5.90
N TYR A 193 -2.76 -1.29 -4.67
CA TYR A 193 -3.46 -2.38 -4.00
C TYR A 193 -4.85 -2.64 -4.58
N TRP A 194 -5.64 -1.59 -4.81
CA TRP A 194 -7.01 -1.78 -5.29
C TRP A 194 -7.03 -2.30 -6.73
N THR A 195 -6.04 -1.93 -7.56
CA THR A 195 -5.86 -2.53 -8.89
C THR A 195 -5.48 -4.01 -8.82
N TYR A 196 -4.63 -4.41 -7.85
CA TYR A 196 -4.37 -5.84 -7.56
C TYR A 196 -5.67 -6.57 -7.21
N VAL A 197 -6.40 -6.06 -6.21
CA VAL A 197 -7.63 -6.68 -5.71
C VAL A 197 -8.64 -6.84 -6.84
N LEU A 198 -8.89 -5.76 -7.60
CA LEU A 198 -9.81 -5.77 -8.72
C LEU A 198 -9.41 -6.84 -9.75
N ASN A 199 -8.13 -6.91 -10.13
CA ASN A 199 -7.67 -7.89 -11.11
C ASN A 199 -7.80 -9.33 -10.61
N VAL A 200 -7.55 -9.60 -9.33
CA VAL A 200 -7.78 -10.92 -8.72
C VAL A 200 -9.27 -11.29 -8.79
N LEU A 201 -10.15 -10.38 -8.35
CA LEU A 201 -11.60 -10.60 -8.32
C LEU A 201 -12.17 -10.81 -9.72
N LEU A 202 -11.81 -9.97 -10.69
CA LEU A 202 -12.21 -10.13 -12.09
C LEU A 202 -11.65 -11.42 -12.70
N THR A 203 -10.39 -11.77 -12.34
CA THR A 203 -9.78 -13.00 -12.84
C THR A 203 -10.53 -14.24 -12.37
N ALA A 204 -10.86 -14.29 -11.08
CA ALA A 204 -11.65 -15.36 -10.47
C ALA A 204 -13.09 -15.39 -11.01
N TRP A 205 -13.73 -14.22 -11.12
CA TRP A 205 -15.11 -14.09 -11.61
C TRP A 205 -15.26 -14.62 -13.03
N VAL A 206 -14.45 -14.12 -13.97
CA VAL A 206 -14.48 -14.60 -15.35
C VAL A 206 -14.05 -16.06 -15.43
N GLY A 207 -13.12 -16.45 -14.55
CA GLY A 207 -12.68 -17.82 -14.35
C GLY A 207 -13.80 -18.82 -14.12
N ARG A 208 -14.97 -18.41 -13.60
CA ARG A 208 -16.11 -19.32 -13.37
C ARG A 208 -16.53 -20.09 -14.62
N HIS A 209 -16.34 -19.52 -15.81
CA HIS A 209 -16.72 -20.13 -17.10
C HIS A 209 -15.69 -21.11 -17.67
N VAL A 210 -14.50 -21.22 -17.09
CA VAL A 210 -13.49 -22.20 -17.52
C VAL A 210 -13.93 -23.61 -17.14
N ARG A 211 -13.88 -24.54 -18.10
CA ARG A 211 -14.39 -25.91 -17.94
C ARG A 211 -13.57 -26.76 -16.98
N VAL A 212 -12.24 -26.69 -17.06
CA VAL A 212 -11.31 -27.53 -16.29
C VAL A 212 -10.42 -26.64 -15.43
N LYS A 213 -10.40 -26.87 -14.11
CA LYS A 213 -9.60 -26.12 -13.14
C LYS A 213 -8.93 -27.09 -12.16
N PRO A 214 -7.75 -27.65 -12.50
CA PRO A 214 -7.09 -28.67 -11.67
C PRO A 214 -6.88 -28.21 -10.23
N TYR A 215 -6.63 -26.91 -10.02
CA TYR A 215 -6.41 -26.29 -8.71
C TYR A 215 -7.46 -25.23 -8.36
N GLY A 216 -8.68 -25.34 -8.90
CA GLY A 216 -9.72 -24.31 -8.73
C GLY A 216 -10.15 -24.05 -7.28
N TYR A 217 -9.88 -24.97 -6.36
CA TYR A 217 -10.13 -24.77 -4.93
C TYR A 217 -9.25 -23.65 -4.33
N LEU A 218 -8.04 -23.44 -4.86
CA LEU A 218 -7.13 -22.37 -4.43
C LEU A 218 -7.58 -20.98 -4.88
N THR A 219 -8.46 -20.88 -5.87
CA THR A 219 -9.03 -19.58 -6.29
C THR A 219 -9.76 -18.89 -5.13
N LYS A 220 -10.44 -19.66 -4.27
CA LYS A 220 -11.12 -19.11 -3.09
C LYS A 220 -10.12 -18.49 -2.11
N PHE A 221 -8.98 -19.15 -1.90
CA PHE A 221 -7.91 -18.62 -1.07
C PHE A 221 -7.39 -17.28 -1.62
N SER A 222 -7.09 -17.19 -2.92
CA SER A 222 -6.66 -15.93 -3.54
C SER A 222 -7.69 -14.81 -3.41
N VAL A 223 -8.99 -15.12 -3.56
CA VAL A 223 -10.07 -14.14 -3.38
C VAL A 223 -10.16 -13.65 -1.94
N VAL A 224 -10.12 -14.56 -0.95
CA VAL A 224 -10.16 -14.18 0.47
C VAL A 224 -8.94 -13.33 0.83
N SER A 225 -7.74 -13.71 0.38
CA SER A 225 -6.52 -12.92 0.61
C SER A 225 -6.61 -11.52 -0.01
N ALA A 226 -7.14 -11.39 -1.23
CA ALA A 226 -7.34 -10.09 -1.87
C ALA A 226 -8.38 -9.23 -1.12
N LEU A 227 -9.46 -9.82 -0.62
CA LEU A 227 -10.46 -9.11 0.18
C LEU A 227 -9.90 -8.69 1.55
N ALA A 228 -9.09 -9.53 2.19
CA ALA A 228 -8.41 -9.18 3.44
C ALA A 228 -7.48 -7.98 3.24
N LEU A 229 -6.68 -7.97 2.17
CA LEU A 229 -5.86 -6.81 1.79
C LEU A 229 -6.73 -5.57 1.55
N PHE A 230 -7.85 -5.70 0.81
CA PHE A 230 -8.77 -4.59 0.61
C PHE A 230 -9.27 -4.00 1.93
N ILE A 231 -9.74 -4.85 2.85
CA ILE A 231 -10.21 -4.42 4.17
C ILE A 231 -9.10 -3.70 4.95
N GLY A 232 -7.88 -4.26 4.99
CA GLY A 232 -6.74 -3.61 5.64
C GLY A 232 -6.43 -2.23 5.04
N THR A 233 -6.47 -2.10 3.71
CA THR A 233 -6.21 -0.79 3.07
C THR A 233 -7.32 0.23 3.31
N VAL A 234 -8.58 -0.20 3.38
CA VAL A 234 -9.71 0.66 3.78
C VAL A 234 -9.56 1.08 5.24
N GLN A 235 -9.16 0.17 6.12
CA GLN A 235 -8.86 0.49 7.51
C GLN A 235 -7.76 1.57 7.60
N GLY A 236 -6.67 1.46 6.84
CA GLY A 236 -5.63 2.48 6.80
C GLY A 236 -6.16 3.86 6.40
N VAL A 237 -7.05 3.94 5.40
CA VAL A 237 -7.72 5.20 5.02
C VAL A 237 -8.59 5.74 6.16
N LEU A 238 -9.31 4.88 6.87
CA LEU A 238 -10.11 5.29 8.01
C LEU A 238 -9.24 5.82 9.15
N GLN A 239 -8.08 5.23 9.41
CA GLN A 239 -7.17 5.65 10.49
C GLN A 239 -6.62 7.06 10.30
N VAL A 240 -6.43 7.51 9.06
CA VAL A 240 -5.91 8.85 8.76
C VAL A 240 -6.98 9.94 8.77
N LEU A 241 -8.26 9.59 8.96
CA LEU A 241 -9.31 10.59 9.14
C LEU A 241 -9.08 11.36 10.44
N PRO A 242 -9.28 12.70 10.47
CA PRO A 242 -8.83 13.52 11.59
C PRO A 242 -9.31 13.03 12.97
N ALA A 243 -10.61 12.73 13.10
CA ALA A 243 -11.16 12.22 14.37
C ALA A 243 -10.54 10.88 14.82
N ASN A 244 -10.19 10.01 13.88
CA ASN A 244 -9.57 8.72 14.18
C ASN A 244 -8.08 8.89 14.49
N ALA A 245 -7.38 9.73 13.74
CA ALA A 245 -5.98 10.06 13.98
C ALA A 245 -5.79 10.73 15.36
N ASP A 246 -6.67 11.66 15.72
CA ASP A 246 -6.67 12.32 17.03
C ASP A 246 -6.92 11.32 18.16
N TRP A 247 -7.88 10.41 17.96
CA TRP A 247 -8.15 9.34 18.93
C TRP A 247 -6.96 8.39 19.09
N ILE A 248 -6.34 7.95 17.99
CA ILE A 248 -5.14 7.11 17.99
C ILE A 248 -4.00 7.82 18.73
N HIS A 249 -3.81 9.11 18.47
CA HIS A 249 -2.78 9.90 19.14
C HIS A 249 -3.05 10.05 20.64
N ALA A 250 -4.30 10.33 21.02
CA ALA A 250 -4.73 10.42 22.42
C ALA A 250 -4.58 9.10 23.17
N ALA A 251 -4.67 7.95 22.47
CA ALA A 251 -4.42 6.63 23.04
C ALA A 251 -2.93 6.35 23.33
N GLY A 252 -2.01 7.27 22.97
CA GLY A 252 -0.59 7.20 23.29
C GLY A 252 0.07 5.92 22.78
N LYS A 253 0.76 5.19 23.67
CA LYS A 253 1.43 3.92 23.30
C LYS A 253 0.46 2.85 22.78
N PHE A 254 -0.80 2.83 23.23
CA PHE A 254 -1.76 1.86 22.73
C PHE A 254 -2.21 2.18 21.30
N GLY A 255 -2.29 3.46 20.96
CA GLY A 255 -2.52 3.92 19.59
C GLY A 255 -1.43 3.49 18.61
N GLN A 256 -0.17 3.44 19.06
CA GLN A 256 0.97 2.98 18.24
C GLN A 256 0.92 1.47 17.88
N TYR A 257 0.07 0.68 18.54
CA TYR A 257 -0.21 -0.70 18.10
C TYR A 257 -1.30 -0.75 17.03
N VAL A 258 -2.14 0.29 16.95
CA VAL A 258 -3.21 0.43 15.97
C VAL A 258 -2.65 1.02 14.66
N ASP A 259 -1.76 2.01 14.74
CA ASP A 259 -1.04 2.59 13.61
C ASP A 259 0.45 2.23 13.65
N PRO A 260 1.08 1.60 12.63
CA PRO A 260 0.54 1.03 11.38
C PRO A 260 0.34 -0.50 11.44
N ILE A 261 0.66 -1.14 12.57
CA ILE A 261 0.86 -2.61 12.65
C ILE A 261 -0.42 -3.39 12.36
N SER A 262 -1.60 -2.82 12.66
CA SER A 262 -2.86 -3.57 12.57
C SER A 262 -3.43 -3.72 11.15
N HIS A 263 -2.97 -2.92 10.17
CA HIS A 263 -3.51 -2.92 8.79
C HIS A 263 -2.48 -3.25 7.70
N ALA A 264 -1.21 -3.41 8.08
CA ALA A 264 -0.11 -3.78 7.20
C ALA A 264 -0.04 -5.28 6.92
#